data_AF-A0A922YWE7-F1
#
_entry.id   AF-A0A922YWE7-F1
#
_cell.length_a   1.000
_cell.length_b   1.000
_cell.length_c   1.000
_cell.angle_alpha   90.00
_cell.angle_beta   90.00
_cell.angle_gamma   90.00
#
_symmetry.space_group_name_H-M   'P 1'
#
loop_
_entity.id
_entity.type
_entity.pdbx_description
1 polymer ?
#
loop_
_entity_poly.entity_id
_entity_poly.type
_entity_poly.pdbx_seq_one_letter_code
_entity_poly.pdbx_strand_id
1 'polypeptide(L)'
;MTTSIRQNDLIESVAAALQYISYYHPADYIAHLARAYEREQSPAAKDAIAQILTNSKMSATGQRPICQDTGIVNVFIKVGMDVRWEGFTGGLEDAINEGVRRGYNHPDNTLRASVVADPHFARKNTKDNTPAVIFTEIVPGNKVDITVAAKGGGSENKSKMIMMNPSDSLVDWVLKTVPTMGAGWCPPGMLGIGIGGTAEKAVLLAKESLMDDIDMYELQEKAAKGEKLSQVEELRLEL
;
A
#
# COMPACT_ATOMS: atom_id res chain seq x y z
N MET A 1 6.10 30.35 -6.52
CA MET A 1 4.67 30.73 -6.40
C MET A 1 4.12 30.00 -5.20
N THR A 2 3.35 30.65 -4.36
CA THR A 2 2.75 30.03 -3.16
C THR A 2 1.42 29.38 -3.54
N THR A 3 1.14 28.17 -3.05
CA THR A 3 -0.14 27.49 -3.26
C THR A 3 -0.89 27.41 -1.93
N SER A 4 -2.15 27.85 -1.91
CA SER A 4 -3.03 27.66 -0.76
C SER A 4 -3.79 26.34 -0.90
N ILE A 5 -3.76 25.51 0.14
CA ILE A 5 -4.53 24.27 0.26
C ILE A 5 -5.57 24.47 1.37
N ARG A 6 -6.84 24.24 1.06
CA ARG A 6 -7.93 24.38 2.04
C ARG A 6 -8.12 23.09 2.82
N GLN A 7 -8.60 23.21 4.06
CA GLN A 7 -8.85 22.04 4.92
C GLN A 7 -9.78 21.00 4.26
N ASN A 8 -10.86 21.46 3.62
CA ASN A 8 -11.80 20.56 2.95
C ASN A 8 -11.17 19.84 1.75
N ASP A 9 -10.29 20.48 0.99
CA ASP A 9 -9.63 19.85 -0.16
C ASP A 9 -8.82 18.63 0.29
N LEU A 10 -8.11 18.72 1.42
CA LEU A 10 -7.35 17.62 1.99
C LEU A 10 -8.27 16.51 2.54
N ILE A 11 -9.30 16.88 3.31
CA ILE A 11 -10.27 15.93 3.88
C ILE A 11 -10.96 15.13 2.77
N GLU A 12 -11.46 15.82 1.74
CA GLU A 12 -12.17 15.22 0.62
C GLU A 12 -11.25 14.33 -0.21
N SER A 13 -10.01 14.75 -0.45
CA SER A 13 -9.02 13.94 -1.18
C SER A 13 -8.72 12.61 -0.47
N VAL A 14 -8.51 12.63 0.85
CA VAL A 14 -8.28 11.40 1.63
C VAL A 14 -9.52 10.50 1.63
N ALA A 15 -10.71 11.07 1.86
CA ALA A 15 -11.95 10.30 1.89
C ALA A 15 -12.26 9.65 0.53
N ALA A 16 -12.10 10.41 -0.56
CA ALA A 16 -12.32 9.93 -1.92
C ALA A 16 -11.29 8.88 -2.33
N ALA A 17 -10.01 9.06 -1.97
CA ALA A 17 -8.97 8.07 -2.21
C ALA A 17 -9.29 6.74 -1.51
N LEU A 18 -9.68 6.77 -0.23
CA LEU A 18 -10.06 5.56 0.51
C LEU A 18 -11.26 4.84 -0.11
N GLN A 19 -12.25 5.60 -0.56
CA GLN A 19 -13.40 5.05 -1.27
C GLN A 19 -12.97 4.40 -2.59
N TYR A 20 -12.17 5.09 -3.39
CA TYR A 20 -11.65 4.59 -4.67
C TYR A 20 -10.85 3.28 -4.51
N ILE A 21 -9.84 3.26 -3.64
CA ILE A 21 -8.98 2.08 -3.45
C ILE A 21 -9.70 0.92 -2.75
N SER A 22 -10.86 1.15 -2.14
CA SER A 22 -11.62 0.07 -1.51
C SER A 22 -12.17 -0.93 -2.51
N TYR A 23 -12.48 -0.50 -3.75
CA TYR A 23 -13.11 -1.34 -4.76
C TYR A 23 -12.43 -1.34 -6.14
N TYR A 24 -11.35 -0.58 -6.33
CA TYR A 24 -10.46 -0.68 -7.50
C TYR A 24 -9.08 -1.21 -7.14
N HIS A 25 -8.65 -2.26 -7.82
CA HIS A 25 -7.24 -2.58 -7.92
C HIS A 25 -6.55 -1.71 -8.98
N PRO A 26 -5.24 -1.45 -8.85
CA PRO A 26 -4.43 -0.86 -9.91
C PRO A 26 -4.49 -1.64 -11.22
N ALA A 27 -4.42 -0.94 -12.35
CA ALA A 27 -4.57 -1.54 -13.68
C ALA A 27 -3.40 -2.49 -14.03
N ASP A 28 -2.20 -2.12 -13.63
CA ASP A 28 -0.98 -2.93 -13.73
C ASP A 28 -1.07 -4.23 -12.92
N TYR A 29 -1.63 -4.20 -11.70
CA TYR A 29 -1.89 -5.40 -10.91
C TYR A 29 -2.83 -6.36 -11.62
N ILE A 30 -3.93 -5.86 -12.18
CA ILE A 30 -4.88 -6.71 -12.93
C ILE A 30 -4.25 -7.26 -14.20
N ALA A 31 -3.47 -6.46 -14.94
CA ALA A 31 -2.76 -6.92 -16.13
C ALA A 31 -1.73 -8.01 -15.79
N HIS A 32 -0.97 -7.85 -14.72
CA HIS A 32 0.00 -8.84 -14.25
C HIS A 32 -0.68 -10.12 -13.79
N LEU A 33 -1.77 -9.99 -13.03
CA LEU A 33 -2.51 -11.14 -12.52
C LEU A 33 -3.20 -11.93 -13.64
N ALA A 34 -3.71 -11.25 -14.68
CA ALA A 34 -4.22 -11.89 -15.89
C ALA A 34 -3.11 -12.64 -16.66
N ARG A 35 -1.92 -12.04 -16.82
CA ARG A 35 -0.76 -12.71 -17.41
C ARG A 35 -0.34 -13.94 -16.60
N ALA A 36 -0.37 -13.86 -15.27
CA ALA A 36 -0.10 -14.98 -14.38
C ALA A 36 -1.13 -16.11 -14.55
N TYR A 37 -2.43 -15.78 -14.64
CA TYR A 37 -3.50 -16.76 -14.88
C TYR A 37 -3.27 -17.59 -16.15
N GLU A 38 -2.88 -16.94 -17.26
CA GLU A 38 -2.64 -17.62 -18.53
C GLU A 38 -1.45 -18.60 -18.46
N ARG A 39 -0.44 -18.28 -17.64
CA ARG A 39 0.80 -19.06 -17.51
C ARG A 39 0.75 -20.10 -16.38
N GLU A 40 -0.14 -19.95 -15.41
CA GLU A 40 -0.20 -20.82 -14.23
C GLU A 40 -0.53 -22.27 -14.62
N GLN A 41 0.27 -23.21 -14.11
CA GLN A 41 0.16 -24.63 -14.41
C GLN A 41 -0.56 -25.40 -13.32
N SER A 42 -0.51 -24.93 -12.07
CA SER A 42 -1.21 -25.52 -10.94
C SER A 42 -2.70 -25.19 -11.01
N PRO A 43 -3.61 -26.19 -11.13
CA PRO A 43 -5.04 -25.93 -11.21
C PRO A 43 -5.56 -25.14 -10.00
N ALA A 44 -5.12 -25.48 -8.80
CA ALA A 44 -5.54 -24.81 -7.57
C ALA A 44 -5.08 -23.34 -7.52
N ALA A 45 -3.86 -23.04 -7.97
CA ALA A 45 -3.36 -21.67 -8.03
C ALA A 45 -4.07 -20.86 -9.12
N LYS A 46 -4.32 -21.49 -10.27
CA LYS A 46 -5.06 -20.88 -11.38
C LYS A 46 -6.48 -20.51 -10.99
N ASP A 47 -7.17 -21.40 -10.25
CA ASP A 47 -8.50 -21.13 -9.69
C ASP A 47 -8.48 -19.99 -8.66
N ALA A 48 -7.46 -19.95 -7.79
CA ALA A 48 -7.31 -18.84 -6.84
C ALA A 48 -7.12 -17.49 -7.55
N ILE A 49 -6.30 -17.44 -8.61
CA ILE A 49 -6.11 -16.25 -9.43
C ILE A 49 -7.44 -15.83 -10.09
N ALA A 50 -8.20 -16.78 -10.65
CA ALA A 50 -9.50 -16.51 -11.26
C ALA A 50 -10.50 -15.91 -10.25
N GLN A 51 -10.48 -16.38 -9.01
CA GLN A 51 -11.31 -15.82 -7.94
C GLN A 51 -10.93 -14.38 -7.64
N ILE A 52 -9.65 -14.04 -7.57
CA ILE A 52 -9.19 -12.66 -7.34
C ILE A 52 -9.61 -11.74 -8.50
N LEU A 53 -9.41 -12.17 -9.76
CA LEU A 53 -9.83 -11.40 -10.93
C LEU A 53 -11.35 -11.18 -10.97
N THR A 54 -12.12 -12.23 -10.67
CA THR A 54 -13.59 -12.17 -10.61
C THR A 54 -14.04 -11.22 -9.51
N ASN A 55 -13.47 -11.35 -8.31
CA ASN A 55 -13.77 -10.47 -7.18
C ASN A 55 -13.42 -9.01 -7.50
N SER A 56 -12.26 -8.76 -8.10
CA SER A 56 -11.86 -7.41 -8.54
C SER A 56 -12.90 -6.78 -9.47
N LYS A 57 -13.37 -7.52 -10.48
CA LYS A 57 -14.43 -7.07 -11.39
C LYS A 57 -15.73 -6.81 -10.64
N MET A 58 -16.16 -7.74 -9.78
CA MET A 58 -17.40 -7.60 -9.00
C MET A 58 -17.35 -6.37 -8.08
N SER A 59 -16.25 -6.17 -7.37
CA SER A 59 -16.03 -4.99 -6.53
C SER A 59 -16.09 -3.69 -7.33
N ALA A 60 -15.37 -3.61 -8.45
CA ALA A 60 -15.35 -2.42 -9.30
C ALA A 60 -16.74 -2.07 -9.85
N THR A 61 -17.53 -3.07 -10.26
CA THR A 61 -18.89 -2.85 -10.80
C THR A 61 -19.95 -2.62 -9.73
N GLY A 62 -19.80 -3.26 -8.57
CA GLY A 62 -20.74 -3.19 -7.46
C GLY A 62 -20.44 -2.08 -6.46
N GLN A 63 -19.29 -1.41 -6.58
CA GLN A 63 -18.76 -0.42 -5.63
C GLN A 63 -18.77 -0.97 -4.19
N ARG A 64 -18.29 -2.21 -4.05
CA ARG A 64 -18.18 -2.92 -2.77
C ARG A 64 -16.74 -3.24 -2.45
N PRO A 65 -16.33 -3.21 -1.17
CA PRO A 65 -14.94 -3.42 -0.83
C PRO A 65 -14.41 -4.76 -1.33
N ILE A 66 -13.22 -4.76 -1.92
CA ILE A 66 -12.53 -5.96 -2.43
C ILE A 66 -12.30 -7.01 -1.35
N CYS A 67 -12.07 -6.56 -0.12
CA CYS A 67 -11.74 -7.41 1.01
C CYS A 67 -12.61 -7.04 2.21
N GLN A 68 -12.98 -8.04 3.02
CA GLN A 68 -13.63 -7.84 4.31
C GLN A 68 -12.74 -7.04 5.27
N ASP A 69 -11.41 -7.16 5.10
CA ASP A 69 -10.44 -6.31 5.77
C ASP A 69 -10.13 -5.10 4.92
N THR A 70 -10.81 -4.00 5.20
CA THR A 70 -10.61 -2.73 4.51
C THR A 70 -9.35 -1.99 4.97
N GLY A 71 -8.56 -2.58 5.89
CA GLY A 71 -7.19 -2.17 6.19
C GLY A 71 -7.02 -1.08 7.25
N ILE A 72 -5.78 -0.88 7.67
CA ILE A 72 -5.32 0.25 8.48
C ILE A 72 -4.80 1.32 7.52
N VAL A 73 -5.26 2.56 7.69
CA VAL A 73 -4.89 3.65 6.78
C VAL A 73 -3.45 4.09 7.05
N ASN A 74 -2.62 4.06 6.02
CA ASN A 74 -1.29 4.66 5.98
C ASN A 74 -1.37 5.84 5.01
N VAL A 75 -0.87 7.00 5.42
CA VAL A 75 -0.82 8.21 4.59
C VAL A 75 0.62 8.67 4.48
N PHE A 76 1.14 8.74 3.27
CA PHE A 76 2.43 9.35 2.96
C PHE A 76 2.15 10.71 2.35
N ILE A 77 2.53 11.77 3.04
CA ILE A 77 2.29 13.15 2.60
C ILE A 77 3.61 13.90 2.46
N LYS A 78 3.85 14.44 1.26
CA LYS A 78 4.97 15.35 0.99
C LYS A 78 4.44 16.77 0.90
N VAL A 79 4.90 17.64 1.78
CA VAL A 79 4.45 19.03 1.88
C VAL A 79 5.54 19.95 1.34
N GLY A 80 5.23 20.64 0.25
CA GLY A 80 6.05 21.70 -0.30
C GLY A 80 6.28 22.84 0.70
N MET A 81 7.52 23.31 0.84
CA MET A 81 7.88 24.43 1.73
C MET A 81 7.15 25.74 1.40
N ASP A 82 6.66 25.90 0.16
CA ASP A 82 5.91 27.07 -0.30
C ASP A 82 4.37 26.85 -0.25
N VAL A 83 3.89 25.83 0.45
CA VAL A 83 2.47 25.59 0.69
C VAL A 83 1.95 26.45 1.85
N ARG A 84 0.75 26.99 1.71
CA ARG A 84 0.00 27.64 2.78
C ARG A 84 -1.27 26.87 3.07
N TRP A 85 -1.57 26.68 4.36
CA TRP A 85 -2.75 25.98 4.81
C TRP A 85 -3.83 27.00 5.17
N GLU A 86 -4.96 26.95 4.46
CA GLU A 86 -6.04 27.93 4.59
C GLU A 86 -7.25 27.32 5.30
N GLY A 87 -7.74 28.01 6.33
CA GLY A 87 -8.97 27.63 7.03
C GLY A 87 -8.87 26.39 7.92
N PHE A 88 -7.66 25.90 8.21
CA PHE A 88 -7.45 24.77 9.11
C PHE A 88 -7.80 25.13 10.56
N THR A 89 -8.71 24.38 11.16
CA THR A 89 -9.09 24.52 12.58
C THR A 89 -8.23 23.66 13.53
N GLY A 90 -7.40 22.79 12.98
CA GLY A 90 -6.52 21.85 13.69
C GLY A 90 -5.26 21.53 12.88
N GLY A 91 -4.54 20.47 13.27
CA GLY A 91 -3.35 20.02 12.56
C GLY A 91 -3.66 19.29 11.25
N LEU A 92 -2.62 19.00 10.46
CA LEU A 92 -2.74 18.15 9.26
C LEU A 92 -3.26 16.76 9.62
N GLU A 93 -2.83 16.21 10.76
CA GLU A 93 -3.28 14.92 11.25
C GLU A 93 -4.79 14.91 11.56
N ASP A 94 -5.34 15.99 12.09
CA ASP A 94 -6.78 16.11 12.36
C ASP A 94 -7.59 16.08 11.06
N ALA A 95 -7.13 16.83 10.04
CA ALA A 95 -7.76 16.86 8.72
C ALA A 95 -7.65 15.50 8.02
N ILE A 96 -6.50 14.84 8.07
CA ILE A 96 -6.33 13.49 7.50
C ILE A 96 -7.24 12.48 8.19
N ASN A 97 -7.28 12.47 9.52
CA ASN A 97 -8.13 11.55 10.28
C ASN A 97 -9.63 11.84 10.07
N GLU A 98 -10.01 13.10 9.84
CA GLU A 98 -11.38 13.43 9.43
C GLU A 98 -11.70 12.89 8.03
N GLY A 99 -10.77 12.96 7.09
CA GLY A 99 -10.87 12.29 5.79
C GLY A 99 -11.02 10.77 5.95
N VAL A 100 -10.24 10.14 6.83
CA VAL A 100 -10.36 8.70 7.14
C VAL A 100 -11.74 8.38 7.69
N ARG A 101 -12.21 9.12 8.69
CA ARG A 101 -13.54 8.92 9.29
C ARG A 101 -14.66 9.04 8.27
N ARG A 102 -14.62 10.04 7.39
CA ARG A 102 -15.60 10.22 6.31
C ARG A 102 -15.52 9.11 5.28
N GLY A 103 -14.30 8.72 4.88
CA GLY A 103 -14.08 7.60 3.98
C GLY A 103 -14.64 6.30 4.53
N TYR A 104 -14.38 5.97 5.79
CA TYR A 104 -14.84 4.72 6.38
C TYR A 104 -16.34 4.68 6.67
N ASN A 105 -16.93 5.83 7.04
CA ASN A 105 -18.35 5.96 7.33
C ASN A 105 -19.16 6.46 6.12
N HIS A 106 -18.64 6.33 4.89
CA HIS A 106 -19.36 6.75 3.70
C HIS A 106 -20.70 5.99 3.61
N PRO A 107 -21.85 6.68 3.45
CA PRO A 107 -23.16 6.06 3.55
C PRO A 107 -23.41 5.00 2.47
N ASP A 108 -22.89 5.23 1.26
CA ASP A 108 -23.08 4.32 0.12
C ASP A 108 -22.11 3.13 0.11
N ASN A 109 -21.00 3.22 0.85
CA ASN A 109 -19.96 2.19 0.91
C ASN A 109 -19.21 2.27 2.25
N THR A 110 -19.88 1.80 3.29
CA THR A 110 -19.32 1.74 4.64
C THR A 110 -18.24 0.68 4.72
N LEU A 111 -17.05 1.07 5.16
CA LEU A 111 -15.87 0.21 5.30
C LEU A 111 -15.77 -0.38 6.72
N ARG A 112 -14.96 -1.41 6.89
CA ARG A 112 -14.81 -2.07 8.19
C ARG A 112 -13.78 -1.34 9.07
N ALA A 113 -14.24 -0.72 10.15
CA ALA A 113 -13.36 -0.20 11.20
C ALA A 113 -12.64 -1.35 11.94
N SER A 114 -11.32 -1.41 11.79
CA SER A 114 -10.43 -2.44 12.34
C SER A 114 -9.50 -1.91 13.43
N VAL A 115 -9.38 -0.60 13.60
CA VAL A 115 -8.53 0.04 14.64
C VAL A 115 -9.20 0.02 16.03
N VAL A 116 -8.37 -0.17 17.06
CA VAL A 116 -8.76 -0.10 18.47
C VAL A 116 -8.01 1.03 19.18
N ALA A 117 -8.68 1.72 20.11
CA ALA A 117 -8.13 2.89 20.81
C ALA A 117 -7.03 2.52 21.82
N ASP A 118 -7.19 1.39 22.51
CA ASP A 118 -6.18 0.84 23.42
C ASP A 118 -5.69 -0.50 22.86
N PRO A 119 -4.47 -0.55 22.30
CA PRO A 119 -3.98 -1.74 21.63
C PRO A 119 -3.66 -2.88 22.61
N HIS A 120 -3.40 -2.58 23.89
CA HIS A 120 -2.94 -3.59 24.83
C HIS A 120 -4.06 -4.12 25.71
N PHE A 121 -4.83 -3.23 26.36
CA PHE A 121 -5.79 -3.62 27.37
C PHE A 121 -7.23 -3.59 26.85
N ALA A 122 -7.87 -2.42 26.84
CA ALA A 122 -9.32 -2.33 26.65
C ALA A 122 -9.79 -2.67 25.23
N ARG A 123 -8.93 -2.50 24.21
CA ARG A 123 -9.17 -2.89 22.80
C ARG A 123 -10.54 -2.44 22.25
N LYS A 124 -11.03 -1.29 22.71
CA LYS A 124 -12.28 -0.70 22.23
C LYS A 124 -12.09 -0.24 20.79
N ASN A 125 -12.88 -0.78 19.88
CA ASN A 125 -12.87 -0.40 18.47
C ASN A 125 -13.28 1.08 18.31
N THR A 126 -12.58 1.82 17.46
CA THR A 126 -12.80 3.27 17.27
C THR A 126 -14.02 3.60 16.42
N LYS A 127 -14.60 2.61 15.74
CA LYS A 127 -15.80 2.69 14.90
C LYS A 127 -15.66 3.54 13.64
N ASP A 128 -14.54 4.23 13.45
CA ASP A 128 -14.25 5.06 12.28
C ASP A 128 -12.88 4.76 11.64
N ASN A 129 -12.19 3.73 12.14
CA ASN A 129 -10.86 3.29 11.70
C ASN A 129 -9.73 4.31 11.91
N THR A 130 -9.96 5.36 12.70
CA THR A 130 -8.90 6.28 13.13
C THR A 130 -8.19 5.75 14.39
N PRO A 131 -6.94 6.17 14.67
CA PRO A 131 -6.10 7.06 13.84
C PRO A 131 -5.43 6.34 12.65
N ALA A 132 -5.14 7.10 11.60
CA ALA A 132 -4.25 6.69 10.52
C ALA A 132 -2.77 6.72 10.96
N VAL A 133 -1.92 5.95 10.28
CA VAL A 133 -0.46 6.03 10.39
C VAL A 133 0.03 7.04 9.36
N ILE A 134 0.56 8.18 9.79
CA ILE A 134 0.87 9.32 8.92
C ILE A 134 2.38 9.54 8.86
N PHE A 135 2.94 9.53 7.66
CA PHE A 135 4.33 9.85 7.36
C PHE A 135 4.38 11.18 6.62
N THR A 136 4.97 12.19 7.26
CA THR A 136 5.09 13.54 6.69
C THR A 136 6.54 13.83 6.30
N GLU A 137 6.74 14.27 5.07
CA GLU A 137 8.02 14.76 4.56
C GLU A 137 7.86 16.22 4.11
N ILE A 138 8.82 17.09 4.49
CA ILE A 138 8.86 18.47 4.00
C ILE A 138 9.82 18.54 2.82
N VAL A 139 9.32 19.01 1.67
CA VAL A 139 10.06 19.01 0.40
C VAL A 139 10.09 20.40 -0.24
N PRO A 140 11.05 20.71 -1.12
CA PRO A 140 11.02 21.95 -1.89
C PRO A 140 9.78 22.07 -2.78
N GLY A 141 9.35 23.30 -3.07
CA GLY A 141 8.26 23.59 -3.99
C GLY A 141 6.93 23.90 -3.31
N ASN A 142 5.86 23.96 -4.11
CA ASN A 142 4.56 24.52 -3.72
C ASN A 142 3.39 23.54 -3.91
N LYS A 143 3.67 22.23 -3.86
CA LYS A 143 2.67 21.17 -4.04
C LYS A 143 2.54 20.36 -2.76
N VAL A 144 1.38 19.73 -2.61
CA VAL A 144 1.17 18.63 -1.67
C VAL A 144 1.01 17.37 -2.52
N ASP A 145 1.82 16.36 -2.23
CA ASP A 145 1.67 15.01 -2.76
C ASP A 145 1.14 14.12 -1.64
N ILE A 146 0.14 13.29 -1.94
CA ILE A 146 -0.48 12.40 -0.96
C ILE A 146 -0.71 11.03 -1.56
N THR A 147 -0.12 10.02 -0.93
CA THR A 147 -0.38 8.61 -1.21
C THR A 147 -1.13 8.01 -0.05
N VAL A 148 -2.29 7.43 -0.32
CA VAL A 148 -3.15 6.77 0.67
C VAL A 148 -3.13 5.27 0.41
N ALA A 149 -2.76 4.50 1.43
CA ALA A 149 -2.75 3.04 1.37
C ALA A 149 -3.61 2.45 2.50
N ALA A 150 -4.50 1.52 2.14
CA ALA A 150 -5.30 0.77 3.09
C ALA A 150 -4.68 -0.62 3.31
N LYS A 151 -3.90 -0.77 4.40
CA LYS A 151 -3.07 -1.96 4.60
C LYS A 151 -3.80 -3.01 5.43
N GLY A 152 -4.19 -4.12 4.78
CA GLY A 152 -4.84 -5.25 5.46
C GLY A 152 -3.94 -5.88 6.52
N GLY A 153 -4.50 -6.17 7.69
CA GLY A 153 -3.78 -6.70 8.86
C GLY A 153 -3.14 -8.06 8.60
N GLY A 154 -3.76 -8.90 7.75
CA GLY A 154 -3.16 -10.18 7.34
C GLY A 154 -1.80 -9.99 6.66
N SER A 155 -1.69 -9.01 5.77
CA SER A 155 -0.42 -8.68 5.09
C SER A 155 0.55 -7.92 6.00
N GLU A 156 0.07 -7.03 6.87
CA GLU A 156 0.90 -6.31 7.85
C GLU A 156 1.58 -7.28 8.82
N ASN A 157 0.87 -8.33 9.26
CA ASN A 157 1.40 -9.36 10.16
C ASN A 157 2.52 -10.21 9.53
N LYS A 158 2.73 -10.12 8.21
CA LYS A 158 3.80 -10.84 7.51
C LYS A 158 5.05 -10.00 7.28
N SER A 159 5.08 -8.75 7.74
CA SER A 159 6.29 -7.92 7.75
C SER A 159 7.44 -8.63 8.49
N LYS A 160 8.63 -8.63 7.88
CA LYS A 160 9.86 -9.22 8.42
C LYS A 160 10.96 -8.18 8.43
N MET A 161 11.80 -8.23 9.46
CA MET A 161 12.98 -7.39 9.60
C MET A 161 14.15 -8.26 10.05
N ILE A 162 15.33 -7.96 9.52
CA ILE A 162 16.59 -8.53 9.95
C ILE A 162 17.67 -7.44 9.92
N MET A 163 18.60 -7.49 10.87
CA MET A 163 19.83 -6.71 10.82
C MET A 163 20.92 -7.57 10.20
N MET A 164 21.30 -7.23 8.96
CA MET A 164 22.27 -8.01 8.17
C MET A 164 23.69 -7.51 8.42
N ASN A 165 24.66 -8.43 8.44
CA ASN A 165 26.07 -8.07 8.30
C ASN A 165 26.36 -7.69 6.83
N PRO A 166 27.43 -6.92 6.57
CA PRO A 166 27.80 -6.56 5.20
C PRO A 166 28.08 -7.74 4.27
N SER A 167 28.40 -8.92 4.81
CA SER A 167 28.67 -10.15 4.07
C SER A 167 27.44 -11.01 3.81
N ASP A 168 26.30 -10.69 4.40
CA ASP A 168 25.10 -11.54 4.29
C ASP A 168 24.43 -11.35 2.92
N SER A 169 23.88 -12.43 2.36
CA SER A 169 23.13 -12.39 1.10
C SER A 169 21.67 -12.03 1.35
N LEU A 170 21.24 -10.90 0.77
CA LEU A 170 19.83 -10.49 0.77
C LEU A 170 18.95 -11.53 0.07
N VAL A 171 19.39 -12.03 -1.08
CA VAL A 171 18.66 -13.01 -1.90
C VAL A 171 18.39 -14.27 -1.09
N ASP A 172 19.41 -14.82 -0.43
CA ASP A 172 19.28 -16.02 0.40
C ASP A 172 18.28 -15.80 1.54
N TRP A 173 18.33 -14.62 2.17
CA TRP A 173 17.41 -14.28 3.23
C TRP A 173 15.97 -14.19 2.72
N VAL A 174 15.72 -13.54 1.58
CA VAL A 174 14.38 -13.41 0.99
C VAL A 174 13.83 -14.79 0.60
N LEU A 175 14.60 -15.59 -0.15
CA LEU A 175 14.19 -16.92 -0.62
C LEU A 175 13.93 -17.89 0.54
N LYS A 176 14.69 -17.77 1.64
CA LYS A 176 14.44 -18.54 2.87
C LYS A 176 13.22 -18.03 3.64
N THR A 177 12.94 -16.74 3.61
CA THR A 177 11.91 -16.11 4.46
C THR A 177 10.51 -16.20 3.85
N VAL A 178 10.35 -15.98 2.55
CA VAL A 178 9.04 -15.98 1.87
C VAL A 178 8.23 -17.26 2.14
N PRO A 179 8.80 -18.48 2.07
CA PRO A 179 8.07 -19.71 2.38
C PRO A 179 7.52 -19.76 3.83
N THR A 180 8.20 -19.11 4.79
CA THR A 180 7.78 -19.09 6.20
C THR A 180 6.55 -18.21 6.46
N MET A 181 6.20 -17.33 5.51
CA MET A 181 5.04 -16.45 5.64
C MET A 181 3.72 -17.22 5.51
N GLY A 182 3.73 -18.37 4.85
CA GLY A 182 2.53 -19.15 4.53
C GLY A 182 1.53 -18.37 3.66
N ALA A 183 0.28 -18.82 3.61
CA ALA A 183 -0.76 -18.23 2.75
C ALA A 183 -1.59 -17.10 3.42
N GLY A 184 -1.32 -16.76 4.69
CA GLY A 184 -2.14 -15.84 5.49
C GLY A 184 -2.13 -14.36 5.08
N TRP A 185 -1.50 -14.03 3.96
CA TRP A 185 -1.45 -12.69 3.34
C TRP A 185 -2.02 -12.67 1.92
N CYS A 186 -2.73 -13.74 1.54
CA CYS A 186 -3.47 -13.87 0.28
C CYS A 186 -2.61 -13.73 -1.00
N PRO A 187 -1.56 -14.56 -1.19
CA PRO A 187 -0.83 -14.60 -2.45
C PRO A 187 -1.73 -15.04 -3.63
N PRO A 188 -1.40 -14.65 -4.89
CA PRO A 188 -0.23 -13.87 -5.29
C PRO A 188 -0.32 -12.39 -4.91
N GLY A 189 0.78 -11.84 -4.39
CA GLY A 189 0.88 -10.46 -3.93
C GLY A 189 2.27 -9.87 -4.16
N MET A 190 2.47 -8.63 -3.73
CA MET A 190 3.72 -7.89 -3.91
C MET A 190 4.64 -8.03 -2.69
N LEU A 191 5.95 -8.09 -2.94
CA LEU A 191 6.98 -8.05 -1.92
C LEU A 191 7.59 -6.64 -1.89
N GLY A 192 7.40 -5.93 -0.78
CA GLY A 192 8.06 -4.67 -0.51
C GLY A 192 9.36 -4.93 0.24
N ILE A 193 10.49 -4.54 -0.34
CA ILE A 193 11.83 -4.72 0.25
C ILE A 193 12.43 -3.34 0.46
N GLY A 194 12.83 -3.05 1.70
CA GLY A 194 13.50 -1.82 2.09
C GLY A 194 14.86 -2.14 2.69
N ILE A 195 15.90 -1.48 2.16
CA ILE A 195 17.30 -1.75 2.53
C ILE A 195 17.95 -0.43 2.97
N GLY A 196 18.63 -0.46 4.11
CA GLY A 196 19.40 0.67 4.63
C GLY A 196 18.66 1.53 5.66
N GLY A 197 19.36 2.55 6.16
CA GLY A 197 18.91 3.35 7.30
C GLY A 197 18.89 2.57 8.62
N THR A 198 18.17 3.10 9.62
CA THR A 198 17.83 2.35 10.83
C THR A 198 16.61 1.45 10.60
N ALA A 199 16.27 0.63 11.58
CA ALA A 199 15.12 -0.26 11.55
C ALA A 199 13.82 0.42 11.05
N GLU A 200 13.53 1.61 11.56
CA GLU A 200 12.34 2.39 11.21
C GLU A 200 12.36 2.81 9.73
N LYS A 201 13.53 3.29 9.25
CA LYS A 201 13.66 3.73 7.85
C LYS A 201 13.60 2.55 6.89
N ALA A 202 14.19 1.40 7.23
CA ALA A 202 14.11 0.19 6.41
C ALA A 202 12.66 -0.29 6.23
N VAL A 203 11.87 -0.32 7.32
CA VAL A 203 10.46 -0.70 7.24
C VAL A 203 9.64 0.33 6.47
N LEU A 204 9.93 1.63 6.66
CA LEU A 204 9.29 2.69 5.89
C LEU A 204 9.54 2.51 4.38
N LEU A 205 10.81 2.33 3.97
CA LEU A 205 11.18 2.09 2.58
C LEU A 205 10.50 0.83 2.00
N ALA A 206 10.38 -0.22 2.80
CA ALA A 206 9.67 -1.44 2.39
C ALA A 206 8.17 -1.21 2.16
N LYS A 207 7.55 -0.29 2.91
CA LYS A 207 6.15 0.11 2.69
C LYS A 207 6.00 1.02 1.49
N GLU A 208 6.91 1.98 1.31
CA GLU A 208 6.90 2.92 0.19
C GLU A 208 7.08 2.20 -1.15
N SER A 209 7.95 1.18 -1.24
CA SER A 209 8.17 0.42 -2.48
C SER A 209 6.98 -0.41 -2.95
N LEU A 210 5.97 -0.63 -2.09
CA LEU A 210 4.71 -1.27 -2.49
C LEU A 210 3.81 -0.35 -3.33
N MET A 211 4.14 0.94 -3.42
CA MET A 211 3.38 1.94 -4.17
C MET A 211 3.91 2.14 -5.60
N ASP A 212 5.02 1.48 -5.95
CA ASP A 212 5.60 1.55 -7.29
C ASP A 212 4.80 0.69 -8.29
N ASP A 213 4.89 1.07 -9.56
CA ASP A 213 4.27 0.32 -10.66
C ASP A 213 4.85 -1.10 -10.73
N ILE A 214 3.98 -2.07 -11.01
CA ILE A 214 4.39 -3.44 -11.28
C ILE A 214 4.84 -3.52 -12.73
N ASP A 215 6.08 -3.95 -12.95
CA ASP A 215 6.73 -3.98 -14.27
C ASP A 215 7.60 -5.24 -14.50
N MET A 216 7.37 -6.32 -13.72
CA MET A 216 8.26 -7.49 -13.73
C MET A 216 8.33 -8.17 -15.10
N TYR A 217 7.23 -8.22 -15.84
CA TYR A 217 7.24 -8.83 -17.17
C TYR A 217 7.99 -7.97 -18.19
N GLU A 218 7.88 -6.66 -18.07
CA GLU A 218 8.59 -5.68 -18.89
C GLU A 218 10.10 -5.77 -18.60
N LEU A 219 10.47 -5.91 -17.32
CA LEU A 219 11.85 -6.16 -16.90
C LEU A 219 12.40 -7.49 -17.45
N GLN A 220 11.62 -8.57 -17.41
CA GLN A 220 12.00 -9.85 -18.03
C GLN A 220 12.22 -9.73 -19.54
N GLU A 221 11.36 -8.98 -20.23
CA GLU A 221 11.49 -8.74 -21.67
C GLU A 221 12.75 -7.91 -21.99
N LYS A 222 13.00 -6.86 -21.21
CA LYS A 222 14.22 -6.04 -21.29
C LYS A 222 15.47 -6.90 -21.14
N ALA A 223 15.50 -7.78 -20.15
CA ALA A 223 16.59 -8.73 -19.94
C ALA A 223 16.76 -9.71 -21.12
N ALA A 224 15.65 -10.26 -21.65
CA ALA A 224 15.67 -11.19 -22.78
C ALA A 224 16.21 -10.55 -24.07
N LYS A 225 16.05 -9.23 -24.25
CA LYS A 225 16.62 -8.46 -25.35
C LYS A 225 18.13 -8.19 -25.20
N GLY A 226 18.72 -8.52 -24.04
CA GLY A 226 20.12 -8.22 -23.73
C GLY A 226 20.37 -6.74 -23.45
N GLU A 227 19.33 -5.98 -23.07
CA GLU A 227 19.49 -4.59 -22.69
C GLU A 227 20.23 -4.46 -21.36
N LYS A 228 20.96 -3.36 -21.18
CA LYS A 228 21.70 -3.10 -19.94
C LYS A 228 20.73 -2.91 -18.78
N LEU A 229 20.89 -3.72 -17.74
CA LEU A 229 20.15 -3.62 -16.49
C LEU A 229 20.92 -2.79 -15.46
N SER A 230 20.17 -2.12 -14.58
CA SER A 230 20.71 -1.55 -13.35
C SER A 230 20.90 -2.64 -12.30
N GLN A 231 21.71 -2.37 -11.27
CA GLN A 231 21.93 -3.32 -10.18
C GLN A 231 20.64 -3.72 -9.45
N VAL A 232 19.68 -2.79 -9.36
CA VAL A 232 18.36 -3.06 -8.76
C VAL A 232 17.53 -3.98 -9.66
N GLU A 233 17.55 -3.76 -10.96
CA GLU A 233 16.87 -4.62 -11.94
C GLU A 233 17.46 -6.04 -11.96
N GLU A 234 18.79 -6.18 -11.89
CA GLU A 234 19.47 -7.47 -11.77
C GLU A 234 19.05 -8.20 -10.49
N LEU A 235 19.07 -7.50 -9.34
CA LEU A 235 18.63 -8.06 -8.06
C LEU A 235 17.16 -8.50 -8.10
N ARG A 236 16.27 -7.71 -8.72
CA ARG A 236 14.85 -8.05 -8.84
C ARG A 236 14.61 -9.30 -9.68
N LEU A 237 15.44 -9.57 -10.68
CA LEU A 237 15.37 -10.79 -11.50
C LEU A 237 16.01 -12.01 -10.83
N GLU A 238 16.95 -11.78 -9.92
CA GLU A 238 17.59 -12.83 -9.12
C GLU A 238 16.66 -13.35 -8.00
N LEU A 239 15.78 -12.50 -7.47
CA LEU A 239 14.75 -12.81 -6.48
C LEU A 239 13.57 -13.61 -7.07
#